data_AF-A0A7W8B3X4-F1
#
_entry.id   AF-A0A7W8B3X4-F1
#
_cell.length_a   1.000
_cell.length_b   1.000
_cell.length_c   1.000
_cell.angle_alpha   90.00
_cell.angle_beta   90.00
_cell.angle_gamma   90.00
#
_symmetry.space_group_name_H-M   'P 1'
#
loop_
_entity.id
_entity.type
_entity.pdbx_description
1 polymer ?
#
loop_
_entity_poly.entity_id
_entity_poly.type
_entity_poly.pdbx_seq_one_letter_code
_entity_poly.pdbx_strand_id
1 'polypeptide(L)' 'MRYAQGGGLTAERQRFRERVRLRVGERFAWGEMNAVIARELRVSVRSVERWRRAWRRGGTAALACAGPAKLPS' A
#
# COMPACT_ATOMS: atom_id res chain seq x y z
N MET A 1 11.27 -19.81 -22.15
CA MET A 1 10.56 -20.07 -20.87
C MET A 1 9.51 -18.98 -20.70
N ARG A 2 8.22 -19.32 -20.74
CA ARG A 2 7.09 -18.38 -20.81
C ARG A 2 6.29 -18.55 -19.52
N TYR A 3 6.30 -17.55 -18.64
CA TYR A 3 5.37 -17.57 -17.51
C TYR A 3 3.97 -17.44 -18.08
N ALA A 4 3.14 -18.47 -17.91
CA ALA A 4 1.71 -18.33 -18.06
C ALA A 4 1.24 -17.34 -16.99
N GLN A 5 0.70 -16.22 -17.45
CA GLN A 5 0.01 -15.23 -16.63
C GLN A 5 -1.08 -15.93 -15.81
N GLY A 6 -0.86 -16.09 -14.50
CA GLY A 6 -1.87 -16.56 -13.56
C GLY A 6 -2.95 -15.49 -13.37
N GLY A 7 -3.98 -15.53 -14.21
CA GLY A 7 -5.06 -14.54 -14.33
C GLY A 7 -6.07 -14.44 -13.18
N GLY A 8 -5.86 -15.12 -12.04
CA GLY A 8 -6.74 -15.02 -10.85
C GLY A 8 -6.13 -14.24 -9.68
N LEU A 9 -4.80 -14.22 -9.57
CA LEU A 9 -4.09 -13.64 -8.42
C LEU A 9 -3.95 -12.11 -8.49
N THR A 10 -4.18 -11.50 -9.65
CA THR A 10 -4.02 -10.05 -9.86
C THR A 10 -5.21 -9.25 -9.32
N ALA A 11 -6.44 -9.66 -9.60
CA ALA A 11 -7.64 -8.94 -9.16
C ALA A 11 -7.82 -8.98 -7.64
N GLU A 12 -7.62 -10.13 -7.00
CA GLU A 12 -7.67 -10.24 -5.53
C GLU A 12 -6.53 -9.48 -4.85
N ARG A 13 -5.30 -9.56 -5.38
CA ARG A 13 -4.18 -8.73 -4.88
C ARG A 13 -4.41 -7.24 -5.13
N GLN A 14 -5.12 -6.87 -6.18
CA GLN A 14 -5.47 -5.49 -6.48
C GLN A 14 -6.51 -4.97 -5.49
N ARG A 15 -7.60 -5.73 -5.27
CA ARG A 15 -8.62 -5.42 -4.25
C ARG A 15 -8.04 -5.38 -2.83
N PHE A 16 -7.10 -6.27 -2.51
CA PHE A 16 -6.39 -6.24 -1.22
C PHE A 16 -5.56 -4.96 -1.09
N ARG A 17 -4.80 -4.60 -2.13
CA ARG A 17 -4.02 -3.36 -2.15
C ARG A 17 -4.91 -2.12 -2.05
N GLU A 18 -6.03 -2.09 -2.76
CA GLU A 18 -7.02 -1.01 -2.70
C GLU A 18 -7.60 -0.87 -1.30
N ARG A 19 -8.00 -1.97 -0.65
CA ARG A 19 -8.46 -1.95 0.75
C ARG A 19 -7.40 -1.43 1.70
N VAL A 20 -6.14 -1.85 1.55
CA VAL A 20 -5.03 -1.33 2.36
C VAL A 20 -4.82 0.17 2.11
N ARG A 21 -4.91 0.63 0.87
CA ARG A 21 -4.74 2.05 0.50
C ARG A 21 -5.84 2.94 1.09
N LEU A 22 -7.10 2.52 1.00
CA LEU A 22 -8.22 3.25 1.60
C LEU A 22 -8.04 3.36 3.12
N ARG A 23 -7.78 2.22 3.79
CA ARG A 23 -7.59 2.19 5.24
C ARG A 23 -6.40 3.03 5.70
N VAL A 24 -5.29 3.03 4.98
CA VAL A 24 -4.14 3.90 5.30
C VAL A 24 -4.46 5.37 5.08
N GLY A 25 -5.18 5.71 4.00
CA GLY A 25 -5.57 7.08 3.69
C GLY A 25 -6.49 7.68 4.76
N GLU A 26 -7.47 6.92 5.24
CA GLU A 26 -8.36 7.32 6.34
C GLU A 26 -7.58 7.60 7.63
N ARG A 27 -6.67 6.70 8.00
CA ARG A 27 -5.85 6.86 9.21
C ARG A 27 -4.93 8.05 9.14
N PHE A 28 -4.38 8.33 7.97
CA PHE A 28 -3.60 9.55 7.75
C PHE A 28 -4.45 10.82 7.88
N ALA A 29 -5.70 10.79 7.42
CA ALA A 29 -6.66 11.89 7.57
C ALA A 29 -7.01 12.13 9.03
N TRP A 30 -7.15 11.07 9.82
CA TRP A 30 -7.34 11.13 11.28
C TRP A 30 -6.08 11.49 12.07
N GLY A 31 -4.96 11.75 11.40
CA GLY A 31 -3.72 12.16 12.06
C GLY A 31 -2.97 11.03 12.78
N GLU A 32 -3.32 9.77 12.54
CA GLU A 32 -2.72 8.62 13.22
C GLU A 32 -1.20 8.56 12.97
N MET A 33 -0.47 8.08 13.98
CA MET A 33 0.98 8.00 13.97
C MET A 33 1.46 6.91 13.01
N ASN A 34 2.49 7.21 12.22
CA ASN A 34 3.06 6.26 11.25
C ASN A 34 3.53 4.96 11.91
N ALA A 35 3.98 5.01 13.16
CA ALA A 35 4.43 3.83 13.91
C ALA A 35 3.29 2.85 14.24
N VAL A 36 2.10 3.37 14.57
CA VAL A 36 0.92 2.54 14.86
C VAL A 36 0.48 1.82 13.59
N ILE A 37 0.37 2.57 12.49
CA ILE A 37 0.01 2.05 11.17
C ILE A 37 1.04 0.99 10.71
N ALA A 38 2.34 1.24 10.91
CA ALA A 38 3.41 0.31 10.57
C ALA A 38 3.29 -1.01 11.34
N ARG A 39 3.03 -0.93 12.66
CA ARG A 39 2.85 -2.10 13.52
C ARG A 39 1.65 -2.94 13.09
N GLU A 40 0.51 -2.30 12.83
CA GLU A 40 -0.71 -3.01 12.44
C GLU A 40 -0.61 -3.66 11.07
N LEU A 41 0.04 -2.99 10.11
CA LEU A 41 0.24 -3.52 8.76
C LEU A 41 1.48 -4.42 8.64
N ARG A 42 2.25 -4.58 9.73
CA ARG A 42 3.52 -5.33 9.79
C ARG A 42 4.51 -4.90 8.70
N VAL A 43 4.60 -3.59 8.44
CA VAL A 43 5.56 -2.97 7.52
C VAL A 43 6.53 -2.08 8.28
N SER A 44 7.62 -1.67 7.65
CA SER A 44 8.55 -0.72 8.28
C SER A 44 7.93 0.69 8.35
N VAL A 45 8.30 1.44 9.40
CA VAL A 45 7.90 2.85 9.58
C VAL A 45 8.32 3.69 8.37
N ARG A 46 9.52 3.44 7.82
CA ARG A 46 10.03 4.08 6.58
C ARG A 46 9.09 3.91 5.38
N SER A 47 8.41 2.76 5.27
CA SER A 47 7.42 2.52 4.21
C SER A 47 6.19 3.40 4.41
N VAL A 48 5.70 3.48 5.65
CA VAL A 48 4.55 4.32 6.01
C VAL A 48 4.87 5.81 5.86
N GLU A 49 6.10 6.25 6.18
CA GLU A 49 6.54 7.62 5.95
C GLU A 49 6.51 7.99 4.46
N ARG A 50 6.97 7.07 3.60
CA ARG A 50 6.89 7.24 2.14
C ARG A 50 5.44 7.38 1.69
N TRP A 51 4.56 6.53 2.24
CA TRP A 51 3.12 6.60 1.97
C TRP A 51 2.52 7.92 2.44
N ARG A 52 2.86 8.39 3.65
CA ARG A 52 2.38 9.67 4.19
C ARG A 52 2.81 10.85 3.31
N ARG A 53 4.05 10.82 2.80
CA ARG A 53 4.55 11.85 1.89
C ARG A 53 3.80 11.86 0.55
N ALA A 54 3.54 10.69 -0.02
CA ALA A 54 2.74 10.57 -1.25
C ALA A 54 1.29 11.03 -1.02
N TRP A 55 0.68 10.59 0.08
CA TRP A 55 -0.67 10.95 0.48
C TRP A 55 -0.85 12.46 0.72
N ARG A 56 0.13 13.13 1.35
CA ARG A 56 0.09 14.60 1.49
C ARG A 56 0.08 15.35 0.16
N ARG A 57 0.58 14.74 -0.93
CA ARG A 57 0.68 15.37 -2.25
C ARG A 57 -0.52 15.08 -3.16
N GLY A 58 -1.13 13.91 -3.02
CA GLY A 58 -2.21 13.47 -3.93
C GLY A 58 -3.29 12.63 -3.27
N GLY A 59 -3.46 12.77 -1.96
CA GLY A 59 -4.47 12.08 -1.17
C GLY A 59 -4.39 10.56 -1.24
N THR A 60 -5.51 9.90 -0.98
CA THR A 60 -5.63 8.45 -0.99
C THR A 60 -5.33 7.84 -2.37
N ALA A 61 -5.59 8.57 -3.45
CA ALA A 61 -5.23 8.16 -4.81
C ALA A 61 -3.71 8.02 -5.01
N ALA A 62 -2.89 8.84 -4.36
CA ALA A 62 -1.43 8.73 -4.44
C ALA A 62 -0.85 7.47 -3.74
N LEU A 63 -1.63 6.83 -2.86
CA LEU A 63 -1.24 5.54 -2.27
C LEU A 63 -1.28 4.40 -3.30
N ALA A 64 -2.07 4.57 -4.38
CA ALA A 64 -1.60 4.40 -5.76
C ALA A 64 -0.44 3.43 -6.02
N CYS A 65 0.72 4.05 -6.09
CA CYS A 65 1.94 3.47 -6.63
C CYS A 65 2.90 2.98 -5.53
N ALA A 66 2.51 3.01 -4.26
CA ALA A 66 3.49 3.07 -3.20
C ALA A 66 3.96 1.70 -2.63
N GLY A 67 3.70 0.58 -3.29
CA GLY A 67 4.20 -0.73 -2.85
C GLY A 67 4.75 -1.56 -4.01
N PRO A 68 6.01 -2.05 -3.95
CA PRO A 68 6.55 -2.92 -4.98
C PRO A 68 5.87 -4.28 -4.90
N ALA A 69 5.31 -4.76 -6.00
CA ALA A 69 5.32 -6.20 -6.25
C ALA A 69 6.77 -6.53 -6.66
N LYS A 70 7.68 -6.72 -5.69
CA LYS A 70 8.87 -7.52 -6.00
C LYS A 70 8.34 -8.94 -6.21
N LEU A 71 8.22 -9.32 -7.47
CA LEU A 71 8.20 -10.73 -7.85
C LEU A 71 9.50 -11.34 -7.32
N PRO A 72 9.48 -12.52 -6.66
CA PRO A 72 10.73 -13.24 -6.45
C PRO A 72 11.33 -13.55 -7.82
N SER A 73 12.61 -13.21 -7.96
CA SER A 73 13.51 -13.58 -9.06
C SER A 73 13.62 -15.09 -9.19
#